data_AF-D1CFJ8-F1
#
_entry.id   AF-D1CFJ8-F1
#
_cell.length_a   1.000
_cell.length_b   1.000
_cell.length_c   1.000
_cell.angle_alpha   90.00
_cell.angle_beta   90.00
_cell.angle_gamma   90.00
#
_symmetry.space_group_name_H-M   'P 1'
#
loop_
_entity.id
_entity.type
_entity.pdbx_description
1 polymer ?
#
loop_
_entity_poly.entity_id
_entity_poly.type
_entity_poly.pdbx_seq_one_letter_code
_entity_poly.pdbx_strand_id
1 'polypeptide(L)'
;MYRGREGMWAWIFHRISGVGVLLFLFIHIVDTALIGWGPKYYDAITRIYHEWAIMRFLQFVLIAGVLYHAFNGVRIIIIDFWPSGYKYQKQMFYAALGLTIVCLIPTGILLLGPIFFKA
;
A
#
# COMPACT_ATOMS: atom_id res chain seq x y z
N MET A 1 31.14 1.33 -2.97
CA MET A 1 29.67 1.45 -3.15
C MET A 1 28.95 0.40 -2.32
N TYR A 2 27.97 0.80 -1.50
CA TYR A 2 27.15 -0.13 -0.71
C TYR A 2 26.18 -0.89 -1.62
N ARG A 3 26.06 -2.22 -1.44
CA ARG A 3 25.31 -3.10 -2.37
C ARG A 3 23.85 -3.36 -1.98
N GLY A 4 23.34 -2.78 -0.89
CA GLY A 4 21.95 -2.93 -0.46
C GLY A 4 21.60 -4.37 -0.07
N ARG A 5 21.53 -4.67 1.23
CA ARG A 5 21.01 -5.97 1.71
C ARG A 5 19.51 -5.87 2.00
N GLU A 6 18.89 -7.00 2.28
CA GLU A 6 17.46 -7.14 2.56
C GLU A 6 16.96 -6.10 3.59
N GLY A 7 17.75 -5.81 4.62
CA GLY A 7 17.44 -4.79 5.63
C GLY A 7 17.39 -3.35 5.09
N MET A 8 18.25 -2.97 4.14
CA MET A 8 18.22 -1.62 3.54
C MET A 8 16.95 -1.46 2.71
N TRP A 9 16.63 -2.44 1.86
CA TRP A 9 15.41 -2.43 1.05
C TRP A 9 14.17 -2.42 1.93
N ALA A 10 14.17 -3.23 3.00
CA ALA A 10 13.07 -3.27 3.96
C ALA A 10 12.77 -1.88 4.55
N TRP A 11 13.84 -1.16 4.93
CA TRP A 11 13.77 0.18 5.49
C TRP A 11 13.32 1.23 4.46
N ILE A 12 13.89 1.22 3.24
CA ILE A 12 13.53 2.18 2.18
C ILE A 12 12.04 2.07 1.87
N PHE A 13 11.56 0.86 1.58
CA PHE A 13 10.16 0.65 1.23
C PHE A 13 9.22 0.99 2.38
N HIS A 14 9.61 0.74 3.63
CA HIS A 14 8.77 1.05 4.78
C HIS A 14 8.59 2.56 4.96
N ARG A 15 9.66 3.32 4.75
CA ARG A 15 9.63 4.79 4.84
C ARG A 15 8.85 5.41 3.69
N ILE A 16 9.10 4.97 2.45
CA ILE A 16 8.38 5.47 1.27
C ILE A 16 6.89 5.16 1.39
N SER A 17 6.53 3.92 1.75
CA SER A 17 5.13 3.55 1.96
C SER A 17 4.47 4.34 3.08
N GLY A 18 5.15 4.56 4.22
CA GLY A 18 4.61 5.36 5.32
C GLY A 18 4.30 6.81 4.91
N VAL A 19 5.22 7.45 4.18
CA VAL A 19 4.98 8.80 3.63
C VAL A 19 3.84 8.78 2.62
N GLY A 20 3.79 7.78 1.73
CA GLY A 20 2.70 7.62 0.77
C GLY A 20 1.33 7.44 1.43
N VAL A 21 1.25 6.65 2.50
CA VAL A 21 0.03 6.46 3.29
C VAL A 21 -0.39 7.74 3.99
N LEU A 22 0.56 8.50 4.56
CA LEU A 22 0.27 9.79 5.19
C LEU A 22 -0.29 10.81 4.17
N LEU A 23 0.33 10.90 2.99
CA LEU A 23 -0.14 11.79 1.93
C LEU A 23 -1.52 11.37 1.43
N PHE A 24 -1.75 10.06 1.25
CA PHE A 24 -3.07 9.53 0.92
C PHE A 24 -4.09 9.89 1.99
N LEU A 25 -3.77 9.71 3.28
CA LEU A 25 -4.69 10.04 4.37
C LEU A 25 -5.13 11.50 4.31
N PHE A 26 -4.21 12.42 4.01
CA PHE A 26 -4.57 13.83 3.84
C PHE A 26 -5.55 14.05 2.68
N ILE A 27 -5.24 13.49 1.50
CA ILE A 27 -6.14 13.56 0.32
C ILE A 27 -7.49 12.93 0.64
N HIS A 28 -7.49 11.80 1.34
CA HIS A 28 -8.68 11.04 1.71
C HIS A 28 -9.58 11.79 2.69
N ILE A 29 -9.01 12.53 3.63
CA ILE A 29 -9.81 13.37 4.51
C ILE A 29 -10.51 14.48 3.70
N VAL A 30 -9.79 15.09 2.75
CA VAL A 30 -10.34 16.15 1.89
C VAL A 30 -11.44 15.61 0.97
N ASP A 31 -11.21 14.48 0.30
CA ASP A 31 -12.18 13.91 -0.64
C ASP A 31 -13.48 13.49 0.06
N THR A 32 -13.37 12.87 1.24
CA THR A 32 -14.51 12.39 2.01
C THR A 32 -15.28 13.56 2.65
N ALA A 33 -14.59 14.65 3.00
CA ALA A 33 -15.23 15.86 3.50
C ALA A 33 -16.16 16.53 2.46
N LEU A 34 -15.98 16.27 1.16
CA LEU A 34 -16.86 16.80 0.10
C LEU A 34 -18.29 16.28 0.19
N ILE A 35 -18.55 15.18 0.91
CA ILE A 35 -19.91 14.71 1.22
C ILE A 35 -20.73 15.85 1.87
N GLY A 36 -20.11 16.65 2.73
CA GLY A 36 -20.76 17.78 3.41
C GLY A 36 -21.16 18.93 2.48
N TRP A 37 -20.67 18.95 1.24
CA TRP A 37 -20.94 19.98 0.23
C TRP A 37 -22.01 19.54 -0.79
N GLY A 38 -22.55 18.33 -0.62
CA GLY A 38 -23.63 17.77 -1.43
C GLY A 38 -23.14 16.80 -2.53
N PRO A 39 -24.07 16.00 -3.09
CA PRO A 39 -23.72 14.86 -3.96
C PRO A 39 -22.92 15.25 -5.19
N LYS A 40 -23.20 16.42 -5.79
CA LYS A 40 -22.51 16.92 -6.98
C LYS A 40 -20.97 16.90 -6.85
N TYR A 41 -20.44 17.31 -5.70
CA TYR A 41 -18.98 17.40 -5.50
C TYR A 41 -18.36 16.04 -5.22
N TYR A 42 -19.01 15.24 -4.37
CA TYR A 42 -18.56 13.91 -4.01
C TYR A 42 -18.60 12.95 -5.22
N ASP A 43 -19.70 12.96 -5.97
CA ASP A 43 -19.91 12.14 -7.17
C ASP A 43 -18.90 12.49 -8.27
N ALA A 44 -18.55 13.77 -8.43
CA ALA A 44 -17.56 14.20 -9.41
C ALA A 44 -16.17 13.61 -9.14
N ILE A 45 -15.73 13.61 -7.87
CA ILE A 45 -14.44 13.07 -7.47
C ILE A 45 -14.43 11.54 -7.50
N THR A 46 -15.47 10.89 -6.95
CA THR A 46 -15.56 9.42 -6.97
C THR A 46 -15.63 8.88 -8.39
N ARG A 47 -16.30 9.58 -9.32
CA ARG A 47 -16.31 9.20 -10.74
C ARG A 47 -14.89 9.14 -11.33
N ILE A 48 -14.03 10.10 -11.03
CA ILE A 48 -12.62 10.11 -11.48
C ILE A 48 -11.89 8.85 -10.99
N TYR A 49 -12.11 8.44 -9.74
CA TYR A 49 -11.48 7.24 -9.18
C TYR A 49 -11.91 5.94 -9.84
N HIS A 50 -13.12 5.87 -10.40
CA HIS A 50 -13.67 4.65 -11.00
C HIS A 50 -13.47 4.58 -12.53
N GLU A 51 -13.54 5.72 -13.23
CA GLU A 51 -13.48 5.76 -14.70
C GLU A 51 -12.04 5.80 -15.21
N TRP A 52 -11.13 6.46 -14.50
CA TRP A 52 -9.79 6.70 -15.03
C TRP A 52 -8.86 5.52 -14.72
N ALA A 53 -8.35 4.87 -15.76
CA ALA A 53 -7.45 3.73 -15.63
C ALA A 53 -6.21 4.04 -14.77
N ILE A 54 -5.65 5.26 -14.88
CA ILE A 54 -4.53 5.71 -14.05
C ILE A 54 -4.89 5.72 -12.56
N MET A 55 -6.12 6.09 -12.19
CA MET A 55 -6.54 6.15 -10.80
C MET A 55 -6.70 4.74 -10.20
N ARG A 56 -7.21 3.78 -10.97
CA ARG A 56 -7.23 2.37 -10.58
C ARG A 56 -5.82 1.82 -10.36
N PHE A 57 -4.87 2.18 -11.23
CA PHE A 57 -3.47 1.80 -11.05
C PHE A 57 -2.86 2.46 -9.79
N LEU A 58 -3.11 3.75 -9.55
CA LEU A 58 -2.63 4.43 -8.35
C LEU A 58 -3.24 3.85 -7.06
N GLN A 59 -4.52 3.47 -7.08
CA GLN A 59 -5.16 2.74 -5.97
C GLN A 59 -4.47 1.39 -5.73
N PHE A 60 -4.11 0.66 -6.79
CA PHE A 60 -3.39 -0.61 -6.66
C PHE A 60 -2.01 -0.40 -6.00
N VAL A 61 -1.25 0.60 -6.46
CA VAL A 61 0.06 0.96 -5.88
C VAL A 61 -0.09 1.39 -4.42
N LEU A 62 -1.11 2.16 -4.08
CA LEU A 62 -1.40 2.57 -2.71
C LEU A 62 -1.69 1.35 -1.83
N ILE A 63 -2.55 0.43 -2.26
CA ILE A 63 -2.86 -0.79 -1.50
C ILE A 63 -1.61 -1.65 -1.32
N ALA A 64 -0.76 -1.77 -2.34
CA ALA A 64 0.53 -2.44 -2.24
C ALA A 64 1.43 -1.80 -1.17
N GLY A 65 1.48 -0.46 -1.16
CA GLY A 65 2.20 0.32 -0.16
C GLY A 65 1.67 0.08 1.26
N VAL A 66 0.34 0.15 1.46
CA VAL A 66 -0.32 -0.07 2.76
C VAL A 66 -0.06 -1.48 3.28
N LEU A 67 -0.28 -2.51 2.46
CA LEU A 67 -0.07 -3.91 2.85
C LEU A 67 1.38 -4.16 3.24
N TYR A 68 2.32 -3.72 2.40
CA TYR A 68 3.74 -3.82 2.73
C TYR A 68 4.09 -3.06 4.01
N HIS A 69 3.60 -1.84 4.17
CA HIS A 69 3.85 -1.01 5.35
C HIS A 69 3.40 -1.72 6.64
N ALA A 70 2.18 -2.27 6.62
CA ALA A 70 1.60 -3.00 7.74
C ALA A 70 2.40 -4.28 8.07
N PHE A 71 2.64 -5.16 7.09
CA PHE A 71 3.36 -6.41 7.32
C PHE A 71 4.82 -6.17 7.75
N ASN A 72 5.51 -5.21 7.12
CA ASN A 72 6.87 -4.88 7.52
C ASN A 72 6.92 -4.16 8.88
N GLY A 73 5.89 -3.38 9.23
CA GLY A 73 5.73 -2.81 10.57
C GLY A 73 5.60 -3.89 11.65
N VAL A 74 4.78 -4.91 11.41
CA VAL A 74 4.69 -6.09 12.30
C VAL A 74 6.03 -6.81 12.41
N ARG A 75 6.77 -6.98 11.31
CA ARG A 75 8.14 -7.52 11.35
C ARG A 75 9.05 -6.69 12.26
N ILE A 76 9.01 -5.36 12.17
CA ILE A 76 9.83 -4.47 13.02
C ILE A 76 9.45 -4.67 14.49
N ILE A 77 8.16 -4.64 14.82
CA ILE A 77 7.65 -4.91 16.17
C ILE A 77 8.17 -6.26 16.70
N ILE A 78 8.06 -7.33 15.91
CA ILE A 78 8.55 -8.65 16.31
C ILE A 78 10.06 -8.62 16.59
N ILE A 79 10.86 -7.97 15.74
CA ILE A 79 12.31 -7.88 15.93
C ILE A 79 12.66 -7.07 17.20
N ASP A 80 11.92 -6.00 17.48
CA ASP A 80 12.17 -5.14 18.62
C ASP A 80 11.80 -5.80 19.95
N PHE A 81 10.74 -6.62 19.97
CA PHE A 81 10.25 -7.28 21.20
C PHE A 81 10.69 -8.73 21.37
N TRP A 82 11.28 -9.37 20.36
CA TRP A 82 11.84 -10.72 20.47
C TRP A 82 13.38 -10.68 20.49
N PRO A 83 14.04 -11.00 21.63
CA PRO A 83 15.49 -10.90 21.75
C PRO A 83 16.31 -11.68 20.70
N SER A 84 15.76 -12.75 20.13
CA SER A 84 16.40 -13.53 19.05
C SER A 84 15.82 -13.24 17.66
N GLY A 85 14.87 -12.33 17.52
CA GLY A 85 14.17 -12.02 16.27
C GLY A 85 15.11 -11.54 15.15
N TYR A 86 16.18 -10.82 15.51
CA TYR A 86 17.19 -10.34 14.56
C TYR A 86 17.85 -11.48 13.75
N LYS A 87 17.95 -12.70 14.31
CA LYS A 87 18.52 -13.87 13.63
C LYS A 87 17.67 -14.32 12.44
N TYR A 88 16.37 -14.01 12.47
CA TYR A 88 15.38 -14.41 11.46
C TYR A 88 14.97 -13.25 10.55
N GLN A 89 15.70 -12.12 10.58
CA GLN A 89 15.31 -10.90 9.88
C GLN A 89 15.08 -11.07 8.36
N LYS A 90 15.80 -12.01 7.74
CA LYS A 90 15.75 -12.30 6.31
C LYS A 90 14.48 -13.09 5.98
N GLN A 91 14.23 -14.16 6.74
CA GLN A 91 13.03 -14.99 6.63
C GLN A 91 11.78 -14.14 6.87
N MET A 92 11.78 -13.29 7.90
CA MET A 92 10.68 -12.37 8.19
C MET A 92 10.46 -11.34 7.08
N PHE A 93 11.53 -10.84 6.44
CA PHE A 93 11.41 -9.91 5.32
C PHE A 93 10.72 -10.57 4.12
N TYR A 94 11.16 -11.77 3.72
CA TYR A 94 10.52 -12.50 2.64
C TYR A 94 9.11 -12.97 3.00
N ALA A 95 8.83 -13.29 4.25
CA ALA A 95 7.48 -13.59 4.72
C ALA A 95 6.57 -12.36 4.57
N ALA A 96 7.01 -11.17 4.99
CA ALA A 96 6.26 -9.92 4.82
C ALA A 96 6.01 -9.60 3.34
N LEU A 97 7.01 -9.77 2.47
CA LEU A 97 6.84 -9.63 1.02
C LEU A 97 5.87 -10.66 0.44
N GLY A 98 6.00 -11.93 0.83
CA GLY A 98 5.13 -13.02 0.39
C GLY A 98 3.67 -12.77 0.77
N LEU A 99 3.41 -12.38 2.01
CA LEU A 99 2.07 -11.99 2.49
C LEU A 99 1.52 -10.79 1.71
N THR A 100 2.35 -9.77 1.47
CA THR A 100 1.97 -8.62 0.64
C THR A 100 1.53 -9.07 -0.75
N ILE A 101 2.32 -9.90 -1.43
CA ILE A 101 2.01 -10.40 -2.79
C ILE A 101 0.74 -11.25 -2.78
N VAL A 102 0.59 -12.17 -1.83
CA VAL A 102 -0.59 -13.03 -1.72
C VAL A 102 -1.87 -12.20 -1.57
N CYS A 103 -1.87 -11.16 -0.74
CA CYS A 103 -3.00 -10.25 -0.60
C CYS A 103 -3.21 -9.34 -1.83
N LEU A 104 -2.13 -9.02 -2.56
CA LEU A 104 -2.21 -8.19 -3.76
C LEU A 104 -2.78 -8.92 -4.97
N ILE A 105 -2.64 -10.23 -5.08
CA ILE A 105 -3.17 -10.99 -6.22
C ILE A 105 -4.69 -10.78 -6.41
N PRO A 106 -5.56 -11.08 -5.42
CA PRO A 106 -7.00 -10.86 -5.59
C PRO A 106 -7.32 -9.38 -5.79
N THR A 107 -6.62 -8.49 -5.08
CA THR A 107 -6.78 -7.03 -5.23
C THR A 107 -6.49 -6.57 -6.65
N GLY A 108 -5.40 -7.04 -7.25
CA GLY A 108 -4.99 -6.70 -8.60
C GLY A 108 -5.99 -7.19 -9.64
N ILE A 109 -6.51 -8.41 -9.48
CA ILE A 109 -7.55 -8.97 -10.36
C ILE A 109 -8.80 -8.08 -10.32
N LEU A 110 -9.29 -7.75 -9.13
CA LEU A 110 -10.53 -6.96 -8.97
C LEU A 110 -10.38 -5.51 -9.45
N LEU A 111 -9.24 -4.89 -9.15
CA LEU A 111 -9.05 -3.46 -9.38
C LEU A 111 -8.56 -3.14 -10.79
N LEU A 112 -7.62 -3.95 -11.32
CA LEU A 112 -7.01 -3.77 -12.64
C LEU A 112 -7.73 -4.55 -13.74
N GLY A 113 -8.45 -5.62 -13.42
CA GLY A 113 -9.21 -6.41 -14.40
C GLY A 113 -10.08 -5.56 -15.35
N PRO A 114 -10.89 -4.60 -14.83
CA PRO A 114 -11.72 -3.73 -15.67
C PRO A 114 -10.95 -2.83 -16.65
N ILE A 115 -9.64 -2.63 -16.46
CA ILE A 115 -8.81 -1.87 -17.40
C ILE A 115 -8.58 -2.68 -18.70
N PHE A 116 -8.42 -3.99 -18.57
CA PHE A 116 -8.05 -4.89 -19.68
C PHE A 116 -9.24 -5.62 -20.28
N PHE A 117 -10.19 -5.98 -19.43
CA PHE A 117 -11.41 -6.68 -19.81
C PHE A 117 -12.56 -5.72 -19.53
N LYS A 118 -12.87 -4.86 -20.51
CA LYS A 118 -14.10 -4.05 -20.48
C LYS A 118 -15.28 -5.01 -20.35
N ALA A 119 -15.98 -4.95 -19.22
CA ALA A 119 -17.36 -5.41 -19.11
C ALA A 119 -18.30 -4.31 -19.60
#